data_AF-A0A2N9LJ54-F1
#
_entry.id   AF-A0A2N9LJ54-F1
#
_cell.length_a   1.000
_cell.length_b   1.000
_cell.length_c   1.000
_cell.angle_alpha   90.00
_cell.angle_beta   90.00
_cell.angle_gamma   90.00
#
_symmetry.space_group_name_H-M   'P 1'
#
loop_
_entity.id
_entity.type
_entity.pdbx_description
1 polymer ?
#
loop_
_entity_poly.entity_id
_entity_poly.type
_entity_poly.pdbx_seq_one_letter_code
_entity_poly.pdbx_strand_id
1 'polypeptide(L)'
;MSILPGKIGIVGPGSVGATIAYACMVRGVGKHISLFDVAKTKVEAEVLDLNHGLMFVPMAKVDGSDDLNVLERSDVIVVTAGAKQKPGQTRLDLAEANTAICRKLIPDLLRVAPHATLLMVRLCWNWTCQRL
;
A
#
# COMPACT_ATOMS: atom_id res chain seq x y z
N MET A 1 -4.34 9.65 24.46
CA MET A 1 -3.94 9.49 23.05
C MET A 1 -2.49 9.03 23.04
N SER A 2 -2.25 7.72 23.09
CA SER A 2 -0.88 7.18 23.05
C SER A 2 -0.35 7.33 21.62
N ILE A 3 0.70 8.11 21.45
CA ILE A 3 1.44 8.22 20.19
C ILE A 3 2.19 6.90 20.01
N LEU A 4 1.49 5.89 19.48
CA LEU A 4 2.17 4.73 18.93
C LEU A 4 3.01 5.24 17.75
N PRO A 5 4.23 4.74 17.58
CA PRO A 5 4.99 5.12 16.40
C PRO A 5 4.24 4.69 15.14
N GLY A 6 3.96 5.66 14.26
CA GLY A 6 2.94 5.49 13.22
C GLY A 6 3.14 4.26 12.35
N LYS A 7 2.06 3.53 12.10
CA LYS A 7 2.03 2.36 11.22
C LYS A 7 1.55 2.76 9.82
N ILE A 8 2.34 2.42 8.81
CA ILE A 8 2.05 2.69 7.41
C ILE A 8 1.76 1.37 6.71
N GLY A 9 0.53 1.22 6.23
CA GLY A 9 0.14 0.13 5.36
C GLY A 9 0.38 0.49 3.89
N ILE A 10 0.87 -0.46 3.09
CA ILE A 10 1.07 -0.27 1.64
C ILE A 10 0.38 -1.40 0.91
N VAL A 11 -0.58 -1.05 0.06
CA VAL A 11 -1.35 -2.00 -0.75
C VAL A 11 -0.79 -2.05 -2.17
N GLY A 12 -0.16 -3.16 -2.50
CA GLY A 12 0.44 -3.45 -3.80
C GLY A 12 1.88 -2.95 -3.90
N PRO A 13 2.86 -3.61 -3.24
CA PRO A 13 4.30 -3.36 -3.38
C PRO A 13 4.80 -3.82 -4.77
N GLY A 14 4.27 -3.25 -5.84
CA GLY A 14 4.98 -3.21 -7.13
C GLY A 14 6.07 -2.13 -7.07
N SER A 15 6.62 -1.74 -8.22
CA SER A 15 7.71 -0.75 -8.28
C SER A 15 7.42 0.54 -7.48
N VAL A 16 6.20 1.07 -7.58
CA VAL A 16 5.79 2.28 -6.83
C VAL A 16 5.65 2.00 -5.33
N GLY A 17 4.94 0.95 -4.94
CA GLY A 17 4.70 0.63 -3.52
C GLY A 17 5.98 0.24 -2.78
N ALA A 18 6.85 -0.55 -3.42
CA ALA A 18 8.17 -0.91 -2.88
C ALA A 18 9.06 0.34 -2.70
N THR A 19 9.06 1.26 -3.67
CA THR A 19 9.82 2.51 -3.56
C THR A 19 9.31 3.40 -2.44
N ILE A 20 7.99 3.46 -2.22
CA ILE A 20 7.40 4.19 -1.09
C ILE A 20 7.80 3.54 0.24
N ALA A 21 7.72 2.21 0.34
CA ALA A 21 8.15 1.46 1.53
C ALA A 21 9.62 1.75 1.86
N TYR A 22 10.48 1.65 0.85
CA TYR A 22 11.90 1.98 0.96
C TYR A 22 12.13 3.43 1.38
N ALA A 23 11.44 4.39 0.76
CA ALA A 23 11.57 5.80 1.12
C ALA A 23 11.13 6.09 2.55
N CYS A 24 10.00 5.50 2.99
CA CYS A 24 9.54 5.59 4.38
C CYS A 24 10.60 5.05 5.34
N MET A 25 11.15 3.87 5.03
CA MET A 25 12.18 3.21 5.83
C MET A 25 13.45 4.08 5.94
N VAL A 26 14.03 4.53 4.82
CA VAL A 26 15.25 5.35 4.79
C VAL A 26 15.05 6.70 5.49
N ARG A 27 13.86 7.30 5.39
CA ARG A 27 13.54 8.59 6.01
C ARG A 27 13.13 8.45 7.49
N GLY A 28 12.97 7.23 8.01
CA GLY A 28 12.47 6.98 9.37
C GLY A 28 11.01 7.42 9.56
N VAL A 29 10.22 7.46 8.49
CA VAL A 29 8.80 7.85 8.52
C VAL A 29 7.96 6.60 8.73
N GLY A 30 7.37 6.49 9.92
CA GLY A 30 6.63 5.31 10.38
C GLY A 30 7.57 4.24 10.91
N LYS A 31 7.40 3.81 12.16
CA LYS A 31 8.26 2.74 12.72
C LYS A 31 7.73 1.34 12.43
N HIS A 32 6.57 1.23 11.79
CA HIS A 32 6.00 -0.03 11.34
C HIS A 32 5.48 0.13 9.92
N ILE A 33 6.06 -0.62 8.98
CA ILE A 33 5.65 -0.67 7.58
C ILE A 33 5.06 -2.06 7.32
N SER A 34 3.82 -2.11 6.84
CA SER A 34 3.13 -3.36 6.50
C SER A 34 2.80 -3.41 5.03
N LEU A 35 3.23 -4.45 4.34
CA LEU A 35 2.98 -4.65 2.91
C LEU A 35 1.85 -5.66 2.69
N PHE A 36 0.94 -5.34 1.79
CA PHE A 36 -0.13 -6.24 1.37
C PHE A 36 -0.15 -6.40 -0.16
N ASP A 37 -0.16 -7.64 -0.66
CA ASP A 37 -0.39 -7.97 -2.06
C ASP A 37 -1.10 -9.33 -2.15
N VAL A 38 -1.96 -9.53 -3.14
CA VAL A 38 -2.52 -10.86 -3.43
C VAL A 38 -1.45 -11.86 -3.88
N ALA A 39 -0.32 -11.36 -4.40
CA ALA A 39 0.84 -12.16 -4.74
C ALA A 39 1.76 -12.36 -3.52
N LYS A 40 1.47 -13.38 -2.70
CA LYS A 40 2.23 -13.71 -1.49
C LYS A 40 3.75 -13.77 -1.69
N THR A 41 4.21 -14.52 -2.69
CA THR A 41 5.65 -14.67 -2.95
C THR A 41 6.35 -13.34 -3.23
N LYS A 42 5.63 -12.39 -3.83
CA LYS A 42 6.13 -11.05 -4.09
C LYS A 42 6.17 -10.21 -2.81
N VAL A 43 5.14 -10.27 -1.97
CA VAL A 43 5.14 -9.53 -0.69
C VAL A 43 6.27 -10.02 0.22
N GLU A 44 6.49 -11.34 0.29
CA GLU A 44 7.56 -11.95 1.09
C GLU A 44 8.94 -11.53 0.58
N ALA A 45 9.15 -11.52 -0.73
CA ALA A 45 10.41 -11.08 -1.33
C ALA A 45 10.73 -9.60 -0.99
N GLU A 46 9.75 -8.70 -1.11
CA GLU A 46 9.92 -7.28 -0.81
C GLU A 46 10.18 -7.04 0.70
N VAL A 47 9.49 -7.79 1.57
CA VAL A 47 9.73 -7.74 3.02
C VAL A 47 11.14 -8.20 3.36
N LEU A 48 11.63 -9.27 2.75
CA LEU A 48 13.01 -9.74 2.96
C LEU A 48 14.04 -8.72 2.49
N ASP A 49 13.83 -8.11 1.32
CA ASP A 49 14.74 -7.11 0.77
C ASP A 49 14.84 -5.86 1.66
N LEU A 50 13.70 -5.34 2.12
CA LEU A 50 13.69 -4.22 3.07
C LEU A 50 14.34 -4.58 4.42
N ASN A 51 14.08 -5.79 4.94
CA ASN A 51 14.66 -6.24 6.21
C ASN A 51 16.19 -6.39 6.13
N HIS A 52 16.75 -6.80 4.98
CA HIS A 52 18.20 -6.81 4.79
C HIS A 52 18.81 -5.39 4.85
N GLY A 53 18.05 -4.39 4.41
CA GLY A 53 18.46 -2.98 4.47
C GLY A 53 18.34 -2.33 5.86
N LEU A 54 17.61 -2.94 6.81
CA LEU A 54 17.27 -2.32 8.09
C LEU A 54 18.50 -1.92 8.94
N MET A 55 19.62 -2.60 8.78
CA MET A 55 20.84 -2.30 9.53
C MET A 55 21.49 -0.95 9.15
N PHE A 56 21.08 -0.33 8.02
CA PHE A 56 21.68 0.89 7.48
C PHE A 56 20.77 2.12 7.59
N VAL A 57 19.59 1.98 8.21
CA VAL A 57 18.52 2.98 8.23
C VAL A 57 17.96 3.13 9.64
N PRO A 58 17.15 4.17 9.93
CA PRO A 58 16.47 4.27 11.21
C PRO A 58 15.65 3.00 11.53
N MET A 59 15.66 2.60 12.80
CA MET A 59 14.98 1.38 13.24
C MET A 59 13.48 1.40 12.89
N ALA A 60 13.06 0.42 12.12
CA ALA A 60 11.67 0.18 11.75
C ALA A 60 11.36 -1.33 11.79
N LYS A 61 10.08 -1.66 11.91
CA LYS A 61 9.55 -3.01 11.73
C LYS A 61 8.94 -3.11 10.34
N VAL A 62 9.32 -4.11 9.56
CA VAL A 62 8.73 -4.39 8.25
C VAL A 62 8.11 -5.78 8.25
N ASP A 63 6.81 -5.87 7.97
CA ASP A 63 6.09 -7.13 7.76
C ASP A 63 5.21 -7.07 6.51
N GLY A 64 4.71 -8.21 6.07
CA GLY A 64 3.83 -8.28 4.91
C GLY A 64 3.11 -9.61 4.79
N SER A 65 1.98 -9.59 4.11
CA SER A 65 1.12 -10.75 3.94
C SER A 65 0.21 -10.62 2.71
N ASP A 66 -0.32 -11.75 2.27
CA ASP A 66 -1.48 -11.84 1.37
C ASP A 66 -2.83 -11.80 2.11
N ASP A 67 -2.80 -11.74 3.46
CA ASP A 67 -3.96 -11.41 4.28
C ASP A 67 -4.02 -9.90 4.58
N LEU A 68 -5.18 -9.29 4.32
CA LEU A 68 -5.45 -7.88 4.59
C LEU A 68 -5.30 -7.52 6.07
N ASN A 69 -5.46 -8.47 6.99
CA ASN A 69 -5.31 -8.23 8.43
C ASN A 69 -3.91 -7.71 8.81
N VAL A 70 -2.89 -7.88 7.94
CA VAL A 70 -1.58 -7.25 8.13
C VAL A 70 -1.66 -5.72 8.21
N LEU A 71 -2.70 -5.11 7.66
CA LEU A 71 -2.94 -3.66 7.65
C LEU A 71 -3.73 -3.16 8.86
N GLU A 72 -4.09 -4.02 9.81
CA GLU A 72 -4.81 -3.60 11.02
C GLU A 72 -4.03 -2.54 11.78
N ARG A 73 -4.74 -1.54 12.31
CA ARG A 73 -4.18 -0.43 13.09
C ARG A 73 -3.17 0.43 12.32
N SER A 74 -3.18 0.41 10.99
CA SER A 74 -2.45 1.40 10.19
C SER A 74 -3.03 2.79 10.39
N ASP A 75 -2.18 3.80 10.60
CA ASP A 75 -2.58 5.21 10.65
C ASP A 75 -2.77 5.78 9.23
N VAL A 76 -1.95 5.30 8.30
CA VAL A 76 -2.02 5.65 6.88
C VAL A 76 -1.97 4.37 6.06
N ILE A 77 -2.85 4.25 5.07
CA ILE A 77 -2.78 3.18 4.06
C ILE A 77 -2.54 3.81 2.69
N VAL A 78 -1.39 3.51 2.11
CA VAL A 78 -1.00 3.92 0.78
C VAL A 78 -1.48 2.89 -0.23
N VAL A 79 -2.39 3.30 -1.11
CA VAL A 79 -2.94 2.42 -2.14
C VAL A 79 -2.20 2.65 -3.45
N THR A 80 -1.30 1.71 -3.76
CA THR A 80 -0.54 1.67 -5.02
C THR A 80 -1.02 0.56 -5.95
N ALA A 81 -1.93 -0.30 -5.52
CA ALA A 81 -2.51 -1.37 -6.33
C ALA A 81 -3.28 -0.84 -7.56
N GLY A 82 -3.28 -1.63 -8.62
CA GLY A 82 -4.04 -1.35 -9.84
C GLY A 82 -3.55 -2.13 -11.05
N ALA A 83 -4.20 -1.92 -12.18
CA ALA A 83 -3.82 -2.50 -13.46
C ALA A 83 -2.57 -1.81 -14.03
N LYS A 84 -1.73 -2.60 -14.72
CA LYS A 84 -0.68 -2.08 -15.61
C LYS A 84 -1.32 -1.77 -16.96
N GLN A 85 -0.96 -0.63 -17.56
CA GLN A 85 -1.43 -0.30 -18.90
C GLN A 85 -0.90 -1.33 -19.90
N LYS A 86 -1.78 -1.87 -20.74
CA LYS A 86 -1.39 -2.75 -21.85
C LYS A 86 -1.11 -1.91 -23.11
N PRO A 87 -0.20 -2.35 -24.01
CA PRO A 87 -0.01 -1.69 -25.29
C PRO A 87 -1.33 -1.53 -26.05
N GLY A 88 -1.62 -0.34 -26.54
CA GLY A 88 -2.87 -0.03 -27.25
C GLY A 88 -4.11 0.22 -26.37
N GLN A 89 -4.01 0.07 -25.04
CA GLN A 89 -5.12 0.34 -24.13
C GLN A 89 -5.34 1.84 -23.94
N THR A 90 -6.61 2.29 -24.02
CA THR A 90 -6.93 3.70 -23.82
C THR A 90 -6.80 4.09 -22.34
N ARG A 91 -6.68 5.40 -22.09
CA ARG A 91 -6.68 5.93 -20.72
C ARG A 91 -7.99 5.64 -19.98
N LEU A 92 -9.12 5.59 -20.70
CA LEU A 92 -10.43 5.33 -20.13
C LEU A 92 -10.57 3.86 -19.70
N ASP A 93 -10.15 2.91 -20.54
CA ASP A 93 -10.20 1.48 -20.20
C ASP A 93 -9.33 1.17 -18.97
N LEU A 94 -8.18 1.84 -18.86
CA LEU A 94 -7.29 1.71 -17.70
C LEU A 94 -7.94 2.30 -16.43
N ALA A 95 -8.62 3.44 -16.56
CA ALA A 95 -9.32 4.07 -15.44
C ALA A 95 -10.48 3.20 -14.94
N GLU A 96 -11.25 2.60 -15.85
CA GLU A 96 -12.34 1.68 -15.51
C GLU A 96 -11.83 0.44 -14.78
N ALA A 97 -10.76 -0.18 -15.29
CA ALA A 97 -10.11 -1.32 -14.63
C ALA A 97 -9.62 -0.98 -13.21
N ASN A 98 -8.99 0.19 -13.03
CA ASN A 98 -8.56 0.64 -11.69
C ASN A 98 -9.75 0.95 -10.77
N THR A 99 -10.84 1.50 -11.31
CA THR A 99 -12.06 1.80 -10.55
C THR A 99 -12.68 0.51 -10.02
N ALA A 100 -12.72 -0.55 -10.84
CA ALA A 100 -13.22 -1.86 -10.42
C ALA A 100 -12.37 -2.47 -9.28
N ILE A 101 -11.05 -2.30 -9.33
CA ILE A 101 -10.15 -2.73 -8.25
C ILE A 101 -10.43 -1.93 -6.97
N CYS A 102 -10.52 -0.61 -7.05
CA CYS A 102 -10.78 0.25 -5.89
C CYS A 102 -12.13 -0.05 -5.24
N ARG A 103 -13.18 -0.27 -6.04
CA ARG A 103 -14.53 -0.59 -5.55
C ARG A 103 -14.56 -1.86 -4.70
N LYS A 104 -13.70 -2.84 -5.01
CA LYS A 104 -13.57 -4.08 -4.22
C LYS A 104 -12.67 -3.87 -3.00
N LEU A 105 -11.55 -3.19 -3.18
CA LEU A 105 -10.52 -3.08 -2.15
C LEU A 105 -10.88 -2.10 -1.02
N ILE A 106 -11.46 -0.93 -1.34
CA ILE A 106 -11.70 0.14 -0.35
C ILE A 106 -12.60 -0.33 0.81
N PRO A 107 -13.75 -1.01 0.58
CA PRO A 107 -14.58 -1.51 1.67
C PRO A 107 -13.83 -2.43 2.63
N ASP A 108 -12.99 -3.32 2.09
CA ASP A 108 -12.20 -4.24 2.92
C ASP A 108 -11.13 -3.50 3.74
N LEU A 109 -10.49 -2.48 3.17
CA LEU A 109 -9.53 -1.64 3.89
C LEU A 109 -10.21 -0.86 5.03
N LEU A 110 -11.40 -0.30 4.79
CA LEU A 110 -12.17 0.42 5.80
C LEU A 110 -12.66 -0.52 6.92
N ARG A 111 -12.92 -1.79 6.61
CA ARG A 111 -13.27 -2.80 7.61
C ARG A 111 -12.09 -3.16 8.51
N VAL A 112 -10.90 -3.31 7.94
CA VAL A 112 -9.69 -3.72 8.66
C VAL A 112 -9.05 -2.56 9.43
N ALA A 113 -9.05 -1.36 8.87
CA ALA A 113 -8.44 -0.18 9.45
C ALA A 113 -9.35 1.05 9.30
N PRO A 114 -10.45 1.12 10.08
CA PRO A 114 -11.48 2.17 9.94
C PRO A 114 -10.98 3.59 10.26
N HIS A 115 -9.88 3.70 11.00
CA HIS A 115 -9.28 4.98 11.39
C HIS A 115 -8.10 5.39 10.49
N ALA A 116 -7.73 4.56 9.51
CA ALA A 116 -6.61 4.85 8.63
C ALA A 116 -6.96 5.98 7.64
N THR A 117 -6.01 6.89 7.43
CA THR A 117 -6.08 7.82 6.30
C THR A 117 -5.66 7.09 5.03
N LEU A 118 -6.54 7.08 4.01
CA LEU A 118 -6.23 6.46 2.72
C LEU A 118 -5.48 7.46 1.82
N LEU A 119 -4.26 7.11 1.41
CA LEU A 119 -3.47 7.84 0.44
C LEU A 119 -3.47 7.13 -0.91
N MET A 120 -4.25 7.65 -1.86
CA MET A 120 -4.38 7.07 -3.20
C MET A 120 -3.26 7.58 -4.12
N VAL A 121 -2.38 6.70 -4.59
CA VAL A 121 -1.24 7.08 -5.45
C VAL A 121 -1.51 6.79 -6.92
N ARG A 122 -2.15 5.66 -7.23
CA ARG A 122 -2.44 5.29 -8.62
C ARG A 122 -3.74 5.93 -9.12
N LEU A 123 -3.83 6.12 -10.44
CA LEU A 123 -4.88 6.83 -11.18
C LEU A 123 -6.30 6.27 -10.93
N CYS A 124 -6.89 6.72 -9.84
CA CYS A 124 -8.33 6.76 -9.54
C CYS A 124 -8.73 8.06 -8.85
N TRP A 125 -7.76 8.94 -8.51
CA TRP A 125 -7.97 10.14 -7.70
C TRP A 125 -9.11 11.02 -8.22
N ASN A 126 -9.17 11.27 -9.53
CA ASN A 126 -10.16 12.20 -10.07
C ASN A 126 -11.51 11.54 -10.43
N TRP A 127 -11.52 10.25 -10.77
CA TRP A 127 -12.73 9.58 -11.29
C TRP A 127 -13.51 8.83 -10.21
N THR A 128 -12.82 8.24 -9.23
CA THR A 128 -13.43 7.36 -8.23
C THR A 128 -13.72 8.11 -6.94
N CYS A 129 -12.84 9.04 -6.52
CA CYS A 129 -13.10 9.87 -5.32
C CYS A 129 -14.17 10.94 -5.51
N GLN A 130 -14.58 11.29 -6.74
CA GLN A 130 -15.65 12.26 -6.99
C GLN A 130 -17.05 11.63 -7.10
N ARG A 131 -17.15 10.28 -7.15
CA ARG A 131 -18.41 9.54 -7.36
C ARG A 131 -18.68 8.45 -6.30
N LEU A 132 -17.83 8.36 -5.28
CA LEU A 132 -18.06 7.62 -4.04
C LEU A 132 -18.36 8.65 -2.94
#